data_AF-A0A1H6AJK2-F1
#
_entry.id   AF-A0A1H6AJK2-F1
#
_cell.length_a   1.000
_cell.length_b   1.000
_cell.length_c   1.000
_cell.angle_alpha   90.00
_cell.angle_beta   90.00
_cell.angle_gamma   90.00
#
_symmetry.space_group_name_H-M   'P 1'
#
loop_
_entity.id
_entity.type
_entity.pdbx_description
1 polymer ?
#
loop_
_entity_poly.entity_id
_entity_poly.type
_entity_poly.pdbx_seq_one_letter_code
_entity_poly.pdbx_strand_id
1 'polypeptide(L)'
;MKFSFVFLISVLVITSFNAKEEKLNPTGTYHLKSKTIKKDGEIYGYFGKIQVKKLNSEKIIMTFEVNKGAPSYNSGSFVDTLIYKNNRAIYKISELSSTCKIIFDFNKKGIIVTEKAADYNSCGFGMNVIADGFYKKTSNKVPILIEPLTGKKL
;
A
#
# COMPACT_ATOMS: atom_id res chain seq x y z
N MET A 1 26.33 -31.98 61.32
CA MET A 1 25.18 -32.09 60.40
C MET A 1 25.36 -31.02 59.31
N LYS A 2 25.82 -31.38 58.10
CA LYS A 2 26.08 -30.44 57.00
C LYS A 2 24.93 -30.53 55.99
N PHE A 3 24.09 -29.50 55.93
CA PHE A 3 23.10 -29.37 54.86
C PHE A 3 23.74 -28.65 53.69
N SER A 4 23.92 -29.37 52.58
CA SER A 4 24.38 -28.80 51.32
C SER A 4 23.15 -28.38 50.51
N PHE A 5 22.96 -27.07 50.35
CA PHE A 5 21.88 -26.49 49.55
C PHE A 5 22.42 -26.26 48.14
N VAL A 6 22.03 -27.11 47.19
CA VAL A 6 22.35 -26.91 45.77
C VAL A 6 21.23 -26.06 45.16
N PHE A 7 21.52 -24.79 44.91
CA PHE A 7 20.64 -23.88 44.17
C PHE A 7 20.72 -24.23 42.67
N LEU A 8 19.65 -24.78 42.12
CA LEU A 8 19.52 -25.04 40.68
C LEU A 8 19.15 -23.72 39.97
N ILE A 9 20.13 -23.04 39.38
CA ILE A 9 19.90 -21.83 38.57
C ILE A 9 19.39 -22.28 37.20
N SER A 10 18.09 -22.15 36.98
CA SER A 10 17.45 -22.31 35.67
C SER A 10 17.82 -21.14 34.76
N VAL A 11 18.77 -21.35 33.84
CA VAL A 11 19.13 -20.38 32.80
C VAL A 11 18.05 -20.38 31.72
N LEU A 12 17.18 -19.36 31.73
CA LEU A 12 16.24 -19.06 30.65
C LEU A 12 17.03 -18.47 29.47
N VAL A 13 17.35 -19.31 28.48
CA VAL A 13 17.93 -18.87 27.21
C VAL A 13 16.82 -18.18 26.40
N ILE A 14 16.80 -16.85 26.43
CA ILE A 14 15.91 -16.05 25.59
C ILE A 14 16.49 -16.07 24.17
N THR A 15 16.06 -17.02 23.33
CA THR A 15 16.45 -17.01 21.92
C THR A 15 15.75 -15.85 21.22
N SER A 16 16.50 -14.78 20.95
CA SER A 16 16.05 -13.68 20.11
C SER A 16 15.78 -14.19 18.69
N PHE A 17 14.51 -14.49 18.38
CA PHE A 17 14.09 -14.76 17.01
C PHE A 17 14.28 -13.49 16.18
N ASN A 18 15.42 -13.36 15.51
CA ASN A 18 15.60 -12.44 14.39
C ASN A 18 14.76 -12.98 13.23
N ALA A 19 13.46 -12.71 13.24
CA ALA A 19 12.59 -12.97 12.11
C ALA A 19 13.06 -12.09 10.94
N LYS A 20 13.88 -12.66 10.06
CA LYS A 20 14.26 -12.03 8.80
C LYS A 20 12.98 -11.79 8.01
N GLU A 21 12.56 -10.53 7.90
CA GLU A 21 11.39 -10.17 7.09
C GLU A 21 11.59 -10.74 5.68
N GLU A 22 10.71 -11.67 5.31
CA GLU A 22 10.72 -12.26 3.97
C GLU A 22 10.49 -11.12 2.97
N LYS A 23 11.44 -10.93 2.06
CA LYS A 23 11.35 -9.89 1.03
C LYS A 23 10.29 -10.31 0.01
N LEU A 24 9.12 -9.68 0.08
CA LEU A 24 8.00 -9.98 -0.81
C LEU A 24 8.30 -9.50 -2.23
N ASN A 25 7.78 -10.24 -3.23
CA ASN A 25 7.64 -9.73 -4.58
C ASN A 25 6.31 -8.95 -4.69
N PRO A 26 6.35 -7.61 -4.79
CA PRO A 26 5.15 -6.78 -4.84
C PRO A 26 4.50 -6.78 -6.23
N THR A 27 5.05 -7.50 -7.21
CA THR A 27 4.50 -7.53 -8.56
C THR A 27 3.08 -8.10 -8.57
N GLY A 28 2.16 -7.41 -9.23
CA GLY A 28 0.78 -7.85 -9.36
C GLY A 28 -0.22 -6.73 -9.60
N THR A 29 -1.50 -7.10 -9.53
CA THR A 29 -2.63 -6.18 -9.59
C THR A 29 -3.45 -6.28 -8.31
N TYR A 30 -3.80 -5.13 -7.75
CA TYR A 30 -4.49 -5.00 -6.49
C TYR A 30 -5.73 -4.12 -6.66
N HIS A 31 -6.81 -4.45 -5.95
CA HIS A 31 -8.07 -3.71 -6.01
C HIS A 31 -8.49 -3.31 -4.61
N LEU A 32 -8.98 -2.07 -4.47
CA LEU A 32 -9.51 -1.56 -3.21
C LEU A 32 -10.63 -2.48 -2.71
N LYS A 33 -10.52 -2.93 -1.46
CA LYS A 33 -11.58 -3.67 -0.78
C LYS A 33 -12.53 -2.69 -0.09
N SER A 34 -13.52 -2.23 -0.83
CA SER A 34 -14.57 -1.32 -0.39
C SER A 34 -15.96 -1.88 -0.74
N LYS A 35 -17.00 -1.35 -0.11
CA LYS A 35 -18.39 -1.59 -0.53
C LYS A 35 -18.74 -0.58 -1.61
N THR A 36 -19.25 -1.06 -2.74
CA THR A 36 -19.84 -0.22 -3.78
C THR A 36 -21.28 -0.65 -4.04
N ILE A 37 -22.11 0.31 -4.45
CA ILE A 37 -23.51 0.08 -4.83
C ILE A 37 -23.68 0.53 -6.27
N LYS A 38 -24.35 -0.29 -7.08
CA LYS A 38 -24.81 0.12 -8.41
C LYS A 38 -26.28 0.48 -8.35
N LYS A 39 -26.63 1.70 -8.73
CA LYS A 39 -28.00 2.19 -8.74
C LYS A 39 -28.16 3.15 -9.91
N ASP A 40 -29.21 2.97 -10.71
CA ASP A 40 -29.54 3.83 -11.86
C ASP A 40 -28.38 4.02 -12.86
N GLY A 41 -27.56 2.97 -13.05
CA GLY A 41 -26.37 3.00 -13.91
C GLY A 41 -25.12 3.59 -13.25
N GLU A 42 -25.26 4.20 -12.08
CA GLU A 42 -24.18 4.86 -11.34
C GLU A 42 -23.52 3.94 -10.31
N ILE A 43 -22.24 4.17 -10.04
CA ILE A 43 -21.49 3.52 -8.97
C ILE A 43 -21.38 4.48 -7.79
N TYR A 44 -21.83 4.05 -6.62
CA TYR A 44 -21.67 4.75 -5.36
C TYR A 44 -20.58 4.10 -4.52
N GLY A 45 -19.81 4.93 -3.81
CA GLY A 45 -18.70 4.51 -2.97
C GLY A 45 -17.34 4.61 -3.65
N TYR A 46 -16.32 4.10 -2.97
CA TYR A 46 -14.94 4.14 -3.45
C TYR A 46 -14.57 2.88 -4.22
N PHE A 47 -13.77 3.02 -5.25
CA PHE A 47 -13.10 1.91 -5.93
C PHE A 47 -11.72 2.36 -6.40
N GLY A 48 -10.79 1.44 -6.55
CA GLY A 48 -9.42 1.79 -6.88
C GLY A 48 -8.59 0.59 -7.30
N LYS A 49 -7.49 0.86 -7.99
CA LYS A 49 -6.61 -0.13 -8.58
C LYS A 49 -5.16 0.28 -8.40
N ILE A 50 -4.33 -0.71 -8.08
CA ILE A 50 -2.88 -0.57 -8.09
C ILE A 50 -2.30 -1.63 -9.02
N GLN A 51 -1.45 -1.24 -9.95
CA GLN A 51 -0.63 -2.16 -10.73
C GLN A 51 0.83 -1.94 -10.34
N VAL A 52 1.55 -3.02 -10.01
CA VAL A 52 2.95 -2.94 -9.60
C VAL A 52 3.79 -3.89 -10.44
N LYS A 53 4.92 -3.39 -10.95
CA LYS A 53 5.99 -4.19 -11.52
C LYS A 53 7.27 -3.91 -10.75
N LYS A 54 7.85 -4.96 -10.14
CA LYS A 54 9.17 -4.88 -9.53
C LYS A 54 10.21 -4.70 -10.63
N LEU A 55 11.04 -3.65 -10.53
CA LEU A 55 12.12 -3.39 -11.48
C LEU A 55 13.41 -4.09 -11.05
N ASN A 56 13.74 -3.99 -9.76
CA ASN A 56 14.91 -4.64 -9.17
C ASN A 56 14.69 -4.86 -7.66
N SER A 57 15.76 -5.10 -6.89
CA SER A 57 15.70 -5.31 -5.45
C SER A 57 15.15 -4.12 -4.65
N GLU A 58 15.24 -2.90 -5.17
CA GLU A 58 14.99 -1.65 -4.43
C GLU A 58 13.98 -0.73 -5.08
N LYS A 59 13.56 -1.03 -6.32
CA LYS A 59 12.66 -0.16 -7.09
C LYS A 59 11.47 -0.93 -7.65
N ILE A 60 10.32 -0.28 -7.62
CA ILE A 60 9.09 -0.69 -8.29
C ILE A 60 8.63 0.45 -9.20
N ILE A 61 7.96 0.11 -10.29
CA ILE A 61 7.12 1.06 -11.03
C ILE A 61 5.67 0.69 -10.76
N MET A 62 4.82 1.68 -10.56
CA MET A 62 3.42 1.44 -10.27
C MET A 62 2.49 2.48 -10.88
N THR A 63 1.27 2.04 -11.17
CA THR A 63 0.12 2.93 -11.39
C THR A 63 -0.81 2.80 -10.20
N PHE A 64 -1.37 3.92 -9.77
CA PHE A 64 -2.34 3.96 -8.67
C PHE A 64 -3.50 4.87 -9.06
N GLU A 65 -4.71 4.40 -8.84
CA GLU A 65 -5.93 5.19 -8.96
C GLU A 65 -6.91 4.89 -7.82
N VAL A 66 -7.62 5.93 -7.39
CA VAL A 66 -8.76 5.85 -6.49
C VAL A 66 -9.84 6.78 -7.02
N ASN A 67 -11.05 6.27 -7.08
CA ASN A 67 -12.23 6.97 -7.56
C ASN A 67 -13.30 6.94 -6.48
N LYS A 68 -13.89 8.10 -6.23
CA LYS A 68 -15.12 8.28 -5.46
C LYS A 68 -16.25 8.45 -6.48
N GLY A 69 -17.13 7.46 -6.55
CA GLY A 69 -18.25 7.47 -7.50
C GLY A 69 -19.28 8.58 -7.24
N ALA A 70 -20.51 8.36 -7.72
CA ALA A 70 -21.61 9.30 -7.57
C ALA A 70 -21.81 9.72 -6.10
N PRO A 71 -22.18 10.99 -5.83
CA PRO A 71 -22.46 12.06 -6.80
C PRO A 71 -21.26 12.96 -7.12
N SER A 72 -20.10 12.75 -6.48
CA SER A 72 -18.96 13.69 -6.58
C SER A 72 -18.03 13.40 -7.76
N TYR A 73 -17.90 12.14 -8.18
CA TYR A 73 -17.04 11.72 -9.30
C TYR A 73 -15.58 12.21 -9.20
N ASN A 74 -15.05 12.25 -7.97
CA ASN A 74 -13.69 12.69 -7.75
C ASN A 74 -12.72 11.51 -7.96
N SER A 75 -11.55 11.81 -8.50
CA SER A 75 -10.49 10.82 -8.73
C SER A 75 -9.13 11.34 -8.27
N GLY A 76 -8.28 10.43 -7.83
CA GLY A 76 -6.85 10.67 -7.62
C GLY A 76 -6.04 9.57 -8.26
N SER A 77 -4.92 9.93 -8.92
CA SER A 77 -4.10 8.94 -9.60
C SER A 77 -2.66 9.40 -9.81
N PHE A 78 -1.74 8.45 -9.97
CA PHE A 78 -0.37 8.71 -10.44
C PHE A 78 0.24 7.49 -11.13
N VAL A 79 1.35 7.76 -11.83
CA VAL A 79 2.30 6.76 -12.33
C VAL A 79 3.69 7.17 -11.85
N ASP A 80 4.38 6.29 -11.13
CA ASP A 80 5.71 6.63 -10.60
C ASP A 80 6.59 5.40 -10.35
N THR A 81 7.90 5.63 -10.29
CA THR A 81 8.90 4.68 -9.81
C THR A 81 9.26 4.98 -8.35
N LEU A 82 8.89 4.06 -7.46
CA LEU A 82 9.10 4.24 -6.02
C LEU A 82 10.25 3.36 -5.50
N ILE A 83 10.89 3.84 -4.44
CA ILE A 83 11.79 3.03 -3.62
C ILE A 83 10.94 1.99 -2.86
N TYR A 84 11.35 0.72 -2.96
CA TYR A 84 10.74 -0.42 -2.30
C TYR A 84 11.73 -1.08 -1.35
N LYS A 85 11.52 -0.89 -0.05
CA LYS A 85 12.38 -1.41 1.02
C LYS A 85 11.53 -1.90 2.17
N ASN A 86 11.88 -3.05 2.76
CA ASN A 86 11.18 -3.66 3.90
C ASN A 86 9.67 -3.77 3.64
N ASN A 87 9.31 -4.29 2.47
CA ASN A 87 7.92 -4.46 2.02
C ASN A 87 7.10 -3.16 2.07
N ARG A 88 7.75 -2.00 1.92
CA ARG A 88 7.13 -0.67 1.98
C ARG A 88 7.59 0.19 0.80
N ALA A 89 6.67 0.99 0.27
CA ALA A 89 6.96 2.10 -0.63
C ALA A 89 6.27 3.38 -0.12
N ILE A 90 6.84 4.54 -0.44
CA ILE A 90 6.29 5.85 -0.04
C ILE A 90 6.29 6.76 -1.26
N TYR A 91 5.12 7.26 -1.62
CA TYR A 91 4.95 8.34 -2.57
C TYR A 91 4.87 9.67 -1.82
N LYS A 92 5.59 10.68 -2.28
CA LYS A 92 5.61 12.03 -1.68
C LYS A 92 5.24 13.04 -2.75
N ILE A 93 4.33 13.95 -2.44
CA ILE A 93 3.90 15.01 -3.36
C ILE A 93 4.66 16.28 -2.99
N SER A 94 5.90 16.39 -3.48
CA SER A 94 6.83 17.44 -3.07
C SER A 94 6.40 18.85 -3.44
N GLU A 95 5.56 19.00 -4.47
CA GLU A 95 5.22 20.32 -5.04
C GLU A 95 4.07 21.04 -4.32
N LEU A 96 3.22 20.30 -3.61
CA LEU A 96 1.98 20.85 -3.05
C LEU A 96 1.94 20.85 -1.52
N SER A 97 2.59 19.90 -0.86
CA SER A 97 2.67 19.85 0.59
C SER A 97 3.79 18.94 1.06
N SER A 98 4.74 19.47 1.83
CA SER A 98 5.82 18.68 2.45
C SER A 98 5.30 17.60 3.41
N THR A 99 4.02 17.68 3.79
CA THR A 99 3.38 16.75 4.73
C THR A 99 2.59 15.63 4.06
N CYS A 100 2.18 15.82 2.80
CA CYS A 100 1.36 14.86 2.05
C CYS A 100 2.22 13.69 1.54
N LYS A 101 1.91 12.49 2.02
CA LYS A 101 2.54 11.24 1.57
C LYS A 101 1.54 10.10 1.57
N ILE A 102 1.71 9.20 0.63
CA ILE A 102 0.95 7.95 0.54
C ILE A 102 1.92 6.80 0.81
N ILE A 103 1.62 6.02 1.83
CA ILE A 103 2.44 4.91 2.31
C ILE A 103 1.77 3.62 1.85
N PHE A 104 2.56 2.74 1.23
CA PHE A 104 2.12 1.45 0.72
C PHE A 104 2.84 0.35 1.51
N ASP A 105 2.11 -0.31 2.40
CA ASP A 105 2.60 -1.44 3.21
C ASP A 105 2.15 -2.77 2.60
N PHE A 106 3.10 -3.49 2.02
CA PHE A 106 2.85 -4.73 1.30
C PHE A 106 2.87 -5.93 2.25
N ASN A 107 1.89 -6.82 2.08
CA ASN A 107 1.87 -8.12 2.73
C ASN A 107 1.45 -9.22 1.74
N LYS A 108 1.41 -10.48 2.19
CA LYS A 108 1.06 -11.63 1.33
C LYS A 108 -0.35 -11.53 0.71
N LYS A 109 -1.27 -10.80 1.34
CA LYS A 109 -2.68 -10.67 0.91
C LYS A 109 -2.95 -9.44 0.04
N GLY A 110 -2.12 -8.40 0.13
CA GLY A 110 -2.42 -7.12 -0.50
C GLY A 110 -1.51 -5.98 -0.03
N ILE A 111 -2.03 -4.76 -0.16
CA ILE A 111 -1.36 -3.53 0.23
C ILE A 111 -2.28 -2.80 1.20
N ILE A 112 -1.75 -2.40 2.36
CA ILE A 112 -2.40 -1.43 3.24
C ILE A 112 -1.89 -0.06 2.76
N VAL A 113 -2.81 0.79 2.32
CA VAL A 113 -2.51 2.15 1.89
C VAL A 113 -2.91 3.10 3.01
N THR A 114 -1.99 4.00 3.35
CA THR A 114 -2.21 5.06 4.33
C THR A 114 -1.74 6.38 3.76
N GLU A 115 -2.67 7.29 3.61
CA GLU A 115 -2.45 8.69 3.33
C GLU A 115 -2.14 9.42 4.65
N LYS A 116 -1.11 10.24 4.63
CA LYS A 116 -0.79 11.15 5.73
C LYS A 116 -0.69 12.53 5.15
N ALA A 117 -1.50 13.45 5.64
CA ALA A 117 -1.50 14.85 5.29
C ALA A 117 -1.82 15.69 6.52
N ALA A 118 -1.30 16.92 6.58
CA ALA A 118 -1.76 17.90 7.57
C ALA A 118 -3.20 18.36 7.26
N ASP A 119 -3.52 18.47 5.96
CA ASP A 119 -4.87 18.68 5.44
C ASP A 119 -5.09 17.76 4.22
N TYR A 120 -6.09 16.89 4.32
CA TYR A 120 -6.42 15.93 3.25
C TYR A 120 -6.98 16.61 2.00
N ASN A 121 -7.62 17.79 2.14
CA ASN A 121 -8.17 18.50 0.99
C ASN A 121 -7.09 19.08 0.06
N SER A 122 -5.89 19.31 0.61
CA SER A 122 -4.73 19.84 -0.11
C SER A 122 -3.64 18.77 -0.35
N CYS A 123 -3.92 17.51 -0.03
CA CYS A 123 -3.05 16.40 -0.41
C CYS A 123 -3.24 16.16 -1.91
N GLY A 124 -2.31 16.68 -2.72
CA GLY A 124 -2.39 16.79 -4.19
C GLY A 124 -2.49 15.50 -5.00
N PHE A 125 -2.94 14.40 -4.40
CA PHE A 125 -3.23 13.14 -5.07
C PHE A 125 -4.55 13.18 -5.84
N GLY A 126 -5.54 13.94 -5.34
CA GLY A 126 -6.85 14.10 -5.98
C GLY A 126 -7.80 14.92 -5.10
N MET A 127 -8.68 15.71 -5.72
CA MET A 127 -9.60 16.59 -4.96
C MET A 127 -10.58 15.77 -4.12
N ASN A 128 -10.43 15.79 -2.79
CA ASN A 128 -11.36 15.15 -1.84
C ASN A 128 -11.57 13.64 -2.10
N VAL A 129 -10.47 12.94 -2.40
CA VAL A 129 -10.39 11.48 -2.51
C VAL A 129 -9.43 10.99 -1.44
N ILE A 130 -9.88 10.06 -0.60
CA ILE A 130 -9.06 9.45 0.44
C ILE A 130 -8.47 8.16 -0.12
N ALA A 131 -7.14 8.05 -0.16
CA ALA A 131 -6.45 6.87 -0.68
C ALA A 131 -6.46 5.67 0.27
N ASP A 132 -6.77 5.89 1.55
CA ASP A 132 -6.75 4.90 2.62
C ASP A 132 -7.55 3.64 2.29
N GLY A 133 -6.96 2.50 2.62
CA GLY A 133 -7.68 1.24 2.60
C GLY A 133 -6.80 0.03 2.36
N PHE A 134 -7.45 -1.12 2.30
CA PHE A 134 -6.78 -2.37 1.95
C PHE A 134 -7.04 -2.72 0.49
N TYR A 135 -5.96 -2.81 -0.29
CA TYR A 135 -5.98 -3.20 -1.69
C TYR A 135 -5.62 -4.67 -1.79
N LYS A 136 -6.63 -5.51 -2.00
CA LYS A 136 -6.46 -6.97 -2.07
C LYS A 136 -5.71 -7.33 -3.33
N LYS A 137 -4.70 -8.20 -3.22
CA LYS A 137 -4.03 -8.76 -4.38
C LYS A 137 -4.99 -9.67 -5.16
N THR A 138 -5.14 -9.40 -6.44
CA THR A 138 -6.04 -10.12 -7.35
C THR A 138 -5.29 -10.89 -8.43
N SER A 139 -4.04 -10.52 -8.71
CA SER A 139 -3.16 -11.21 -9.64
C SER A 139 -1.70 -11.12 -9.19
N ASN A 140 -0.95 -12.20 -9.36
CA ASN A 140 0.50 -12.27 -9.19
C ASN A 140 1.28 -12.09 -10.50
N LYS A 141 0.58 -12.02 -11.64
CA LYS A 141 1.22 -11.84 -12.95
C LYS A 141 1.85 -10.45 -13.05
N VAL A 142 2.92 -10.32 -13.83
CA VAL A 142 3.46 -9.01 -14.22
C VAL A 142 2.36 -8.26 -14.98
N PRO A 143 1.86 -7.12 -14.48
CA PRO A 143 0.81 -6.38 -15.17
C PRO A 143 1.39 -5.64 -16.38
N ILE A 144 0.56 -5.46 -17.41
CA ILE A 144 0.75 -4.36 -18.36
C ILE A 144 0.30 -3.10 -17.62
N LEU A 145 1.21 -2.16 -17.43
CA LEU A 145 0.90 -0.91 -16.75
C LEU A 145 0.02 -0.05 -17.67
N ILE A 146 -1.07 0.44 -17.10
CA ILE A 146 -2.03 1.30 -17.80
C ILE A 146 -2.07 2.62 -17.04
N GLU A 147 -1.79 3.70 -17.75
CA GLU A 147 -1.93 5.06 -17.23
C GLU A 147 -3.42 5.32 -16.92
N PRO A 148 -3.78 5.67 -15.67
CA PRO A 148 -5.18 5.74 -15.24
C PRO A 148 -6.06 6.75 -16.00
N LEU A 149 -5.52 7.91 -16.40
CA LEU A 149 -6.29 9.00 -16.99
C LEU A 149 -6.56 8.83 -18.49
N THR A 150 -5.67 8.15 -19.20
CA THR A 150 -5.63 8.04 -20.67
C THR A 150 -5.88 6.62 -21.14
N GLY A 151 -5.74 5.62 -20.28
CA GLY A 151 -5.80 4.21 -20.65
C GLY A 151 -4.61 3.74 -21.50
N LYS A 152 -3.59 4.58 -21.67
CA LYS A 152 -2.40 4.26 -22.47
C LYS A 152 -1.56 3.19 -21.75
N LYS A 153 -1.07 2.22 -22.53
CA LYS A 153 -0.08 1.23 -22.04
C LYS A 153 1.29 1.90 -21.89
N LEU A 154 1.96 1.62 -20.78
CA LEU A 154 3.29 2.11 -20.43
C LEU A 154 4.38 1.06 -20.67
#